data_AF-A0A832TLH6-F1
#
_entry.id   AF-A0A832TLH6-F1
#
_cell.length_a   1.000
_cell.length_b   1.000
_cell.length_c   1.000
_cell.angle_alpha   90.00
_cell.angle_beta   90.00
_cell.angle_gamma   90.00
#
_symmetry.space_group_name_H-M   'P 1'
#
loop_
_entity.id
_entity.type
_entity.pdbx_description
1 polymer ?
#
loop_
_entity_poly.entity_id
_entity_poly.type
_entity_poly.pdbx_seq_one_letter_code
_entity_poly.pdbx_strand_id
1 'polypeptide(L)' 'MNNTKSCEVRCTKCRNWFSSQLLQFEDEESFLHSIMYKNRETCPYCNAVVTYDKEIMRFVEKDSTGKVVKETRYLYDF' A
#
# COMPACT_ATOMS: atom_id res chain seq x y z
N MET A 1 3.47 -4.06 -22.42
CA MET A 1 4.26 -4.13 -21.17
C MET A 1 3.28 -4.38 -20.04
N ASN A 2 3.42 -5.49 -19.33
CA ASN A 2 2.49 -5.84 -18.25
C ASN A 2 2.98 -5.18 -16.96
N ASN A 3 2.48 -3.98 -16.67
CA ASN A 3 2.73 -3.35 -15.38
C ASN A 3 2.01 -4.15 -14.29
N THR A 4 2.68 -4.35 -13.17
CA THR A 4 2.07 -4.98 -11.99
C THR A 4 1.55 -3.91 -11.04
N LYS A 5 0.36 -4.11 -10.51
CA LYS A 5 -0.27 -3.23 -9.53
C LYS A 5 -0.12 -3.83 -8.13
N SER A 6 0.09 -3.00 -7.13
CA SER A 6 0.23 -3.44 -5.74
C SER A 6 -0.28 -2.39 -4.77
N CYS A 7 -1.02 -2.86 -3.76
CA CYS A 7 -1.30 -2.07 -2.57
C CYS A 7 -0.19 -2.30 -1.54
N GLU A 8 0.54 -1.24 -1.18
CA GLU A 8 1.64 -1.31 -0.24
C GLU A 8 1.34 -0.50 1.04
N VAL A 9 1.87 -1.00 2.15
CA VAL A 9 1.72 -0.40 3.48
C VAL A 9 3.11 -0.10 4.04
N ARG A 10 3.29 1.09 4.60
CA ARG A 10 4.51 1.48 5.27
C ARG A 10 4.45 1.05 6.73
N CYS A 11 5.39 0.21 7.14
CA CYS A 11 5.49 -0.14 8.55
C CYS A 11 5.80 1.10 9.41
N THR A 12 5.01 1.32 10.47
CA THR A 12 5.21 2.45 11.39
C THR A 12 6.45 2.28 12.28
N LYS A 13 6.95 1.04 12.45
CA LYS A 13 8.18 0.72 13.20
C LYS A 13 9.45 0.80 12.34
N CYS A 14 9.58 -0.01 11.30
CA CYS A 14 10.80 -0.09 10.49
C CYS A 14 10.80 0.76 9.22
N ARG A 15 9.68 1.43 8.90
CA ARG A 15 9.51 2.36 7.77
C ARG A 15 9.64 1.74 6.37
N ASN A 16 9.87 0.42 6.27
CA ASN A 16 9.84 -0.33 5.01
C ASN A 16 8.41 -0.45 4.46
N TRP A 17 8.32 -0.42 3.13
CA TRP A 17 7.09 -0.72 2.40
C TRP A 17 6.99 -2.22 2.12
N PHE A 18 5.82 -2.80 2.34
CA PHE A 18 5.52 -4.17 1.96
C PHE A 18 4.17 -4.22 1.23
N SER A 19 4.05 -5.15 0.28
CA SER A 19 2.76 -5.44 -0.34
C SER A 19 1.84 -6.07 0.68
N SER A 20 0.68 -5.46 0.86
CA SER A 20 -0.43 -5.96 1.67
C SER A 20 -0.86 -7.34 1.18
N GLN A 21 -0.96 -8.32 2.06
CA GLN A 21 -1.55 -9.63 1.75
C GLN A 21 -3.07 -9.63 1.94
N LEU A 22 -3.59 -8.70 2.74
CA LEU A 22 -5.02 -8.62 3.07
C LEU A 22 -5.87 -7.84 2.05
N LEU A 23 -5.26 -6.87 1.38
CA LEU A 23 -5.93 -5.96 0.45
C LEU A 23 -5.16 -5.84 -0.85
N GLN A 24 -5.89 -5.97 -1.96
CA GLN A 24 -5.46 -5.70 -3.32
C GLN A 24 -6.57 -4.93 -4.03
N PHE A 25 -6.18 -4.03 -4.94
CA PHE A 25 -7.10 -3.21 -5.72
C PHE A 25 -6.80 -3.38 -7.20
N GLU A 26 -7.83 -3.36 -8.03
CA GLU A 26 -7.68 -3.42 -9.48
C GLU A 26 -7.16 -2.09 -10.04
N ASP A 27 -7.59 -0.97 -9.45
CA ASP A 27 -7.29 0.37 -9.90
C ASP A 27 -7.17 1.38 -8.75
N GLU A 28 -6.75 2.57 -9.14
CA GLU A 28 -6.55 3.73 -8.28
C GLU A 28 -7.85 4.21 -7.63
N GLU A 29 -8.95 4.21 -8.36
CA GLU A 29 -10.25 4.71 -7.88
C GLU A 29 -10.79 3.82 -6.75
N SER A 30 -10.73 2.51 -6.93
CA SER A 30 -11.05 1.51 -5.91
C SER A 30 -10.17 1.66 -4.67
N PHE A 31 -8.89 1.98 -4.86
CA PHE A 31 -8.02 2.33 -3.75
C PHE A 31 -8.47 3.62 -3.07
N LEU A 32 -8.81 4.69 -3.77
CA LEU A 32 -9.19 5.97 -3.15
C LEU A 32 -10.52 5.91 -2.38
N HIS A 33 -11.51 5.19 -2.91
CA HIS A 33 -12.85 5.11 -2.32
C HIS A 33 -13.02 4.05 -1.23
N SER A 34 -12.02 3.19 -1.01
CA SER A 34 -12.11 2.11 -0.03
C SER A 34 -11.88 2.57 1.42
N ILE A 35 -12.71 2.07 2.32
CA ILE A 35 -12.61 2.35 3.77
C ILE A 35 -11.68 1.32 4.44
N MET A 36 -10.62 1.80 5.09
CA MET A 36 -9.65 0.96 5.79
C MET A 36 -10.07 0.74 7.25
N TYR A 37 -11.07 -0.10 7.49
CA TYR A 37 -11.57 -0.32 8.85
C TYR A 37 -10.88 -1.51 9.53
N LYS A 38 -10.08 -1.25 10.57
CA LYS A 38 -9.48 -2.23 11.50
C LYS A 38 -8.64 -3.36 10.86
N ASN A 39 -8.27 -3.26 9.58
CA ASN A 39 -7.34 -4.20 8.97
C ASN A 39 -5.96 -4.07 9.63
N ARG A 40 -5.36 -5.21 9.99
CA ARG A 40 -4.05 -5.28 10.64
C ARG A 40 -3.24 -6.38 9.99
N GLU A 41 -2.01 -6.05 9.61
CA GLU A 41 -1.07 -7.01 9.03
C GLU A 41 0.27 -6.95 9.76
N THR A 42 0.91 -8.12 9.89
CA THR A 42 2.25 -8.22 10.46
C THR A 42 3.28 -7.83 9.41
N CYS A 43 4.12 -6.85 9.72
CA CYS A 43 5.19 -6.44 8.83
C CYS A 43 6.20 -7.59 8.61
N PRO A 44 6.48 -8.00 7.36
CA PRO A 44 7.35 -9.14 7.08
C PRO A 44 8.83 -8.88 7.41
N TYR A 45 9.22 -7.62 7.61
CA TYR A 45 10.62 -7.25 7.87
C TYR A 45 10.98 -7.16 9.35
N CYS A 46 10.02 -6.83 10.23
CA CYS A 46 10.29 -6.58 11.65
C CYS A 46 9.26 -7.17 12.61
N ASN A 47 8.28 -7.92 12.10
CA ASN A 47 7.22 -8.60 12.86
C ASN A 47 6.32 -7.66 13.69
N ALA A 48 6.40 -6.35 13.50
CA ALA A 48 5.47 -5.41 14.11
C ALA A 48 4.10 -5.50 13.45
N VAL A 49 3.03 -5.50 14.26
CA VAL A 49 1.65 -5.40 13.77
C VAL A 49 1.38 -3.96 13.32
N VAL A 50 0.94 -3.79 12.08
CA VAL A 50 0.61 -2.50 11.47
C VAL A 50 -0.91 -2.44 11.27
N THR A 51 -1.56 -1.44 11.85
CA THR A 51 -2.96 -1.13 11.54
C THR A 51 -3.01 -0.29 10.28
N TYR A 52 -3.87 -0.65 9.35
CA TYR A 52 -3.99 0.03 8.07
C TYR A 52 -4.60 1.40 8.27
N ASP A 53 -3.94 2.39 7.70
CA ASP A 53 -4.36 3.79 7.64
C ASP A 53 -3.99 4.31 6.25
N LYS A 54 -4.89 5.06 5.61
CA LYS A 54 -4.70 5.58 4.25
C LYS A 54 -3.43 6.44 4.15
N GLU A 55 -3.01 7.12 5.21
CA GLU A 55 -1.80 7.95 5.21
C GLU A 55 -0.50 7.14 5.03
N ILE A 56 -0.49 5.90 5.51
CA ILE A 56 0.66 4.99 5.44
C ILE A 56 0.51 3.97 4.31
N MET A 57 -0.50 4.10 3.47
CA MET A 57 -0.75 3.23 2.33
C MET A 57 -0.42 3.94 1.02
N ARG A 58 -0.10 3.14 0.01
CA ARG A 58 0.02 3.61 -1.37
C ARG A 58 -0.47 2.53 -2.34
N PHE A 59 -0.99 2.97 -3.46
CA PHE A 59 -1.22 2.12 -4.61
C PHE A 59 -0.16 2.41 -5.66
N VAL A 60 0.57 1.39 -6.10
CA VAL A 60 1.68 1.56 -7.04
C VAL A 60 1.52 0.70 -8.27
N GLU A 61 1.90 1.27 -9.40
CA GLU A 61 2.17 0.52 -10.63
C GLU A 61 3.67 0.38 -10.80
N LYS A 62 4.12 -0.84 -11.07
CA LYS A 62 5.52 -1.17 -11.30
C LYS A 62 5.71 -1.70 -12.71
N ASP A 63 6.79 -1.31 -13.36
CA ASP A 63 7.20 -1.90 -14.63
C ASP A 63 7.69 -3.36 -14.44
N SER A 64 8.08 -4.00 -15.55
CA SER A 64 8.59 -5.38 -15.54
C SER A 64 9.88 -5.58 -14.74
N THR A 65 10.58 -4.51 -14.36
CA THR A 65 11.78 -4.56 -13.50
C THR A 65 11.45 -4.40 -12.01
N GLY A 66 10.18 -4.15 -11.69
CA GLY A 66 9.73 -3.86 -10.33
C GLY A 66 9.90 -2.40 -9.92
N LYS A 67 10.35 -1.53 -10.82
CA LYS A 67 10.47 -0.09 -10.55
C LYS A 67 9.09 0.54 -10.53
N VAL A 68 8.81 1.33 -9.49
CA VAL A 68 7.57 2.12 -9.39
C VAL A 68 7.56 3.18 -10.48
N VAL A 69 6.54 3.13 -11.35
CA VAL A 69 6.31 4.09 -12.44
C VAL A 69 5.12 5.02 -12.16
N LYS A 70 4.21 4.60 -11.28
CA LYS A 70 3.09 5.43 -10.79
C LYS A 70 2.84 5.12 -9.31
N GLU A 71 2.54 6.15 -8.53
CA GLU A 71 2.19 6.06 -7.12
C GLU A 71 0.97 6.93 -6.85
N THR A 72 -0.06 6.36 -6.22
CA THR A 72 -1.21 7.07 -5.66
C THR A 72 -1.19 6.95 -4.15
N ARG A 73 -1.37 8.08 -3.47
CA ARG A 73 -1.47 8.17 -2.01
C ARG A 73 -2.61 9.09 -1.62
N TYR A 74 -3.19 8.79 -0.46
CA TYR A 74 -4.11 9.72 0.19
C TYR A 74 -3.27 10.64 1.08
N LEU A 75 -3.11 11.90 0.68
CA LEU A 75 -2.52 12.93 1.51
C LEU A 75 -3.69 13.79 2.00
N TYR A 76 -3.85 13.92 3.32
CA TYR A 76 -4.76 14.92 3.87
C TYR A 76 -4.16 16.30 3.59
N ASP A 77 -4.82 17.07 2.71
CA ASP A 77 -4.65 18.51 2.68
C ASP A 77 -5.47 19.06 3.86
N PHE A 78 -4.78 19.45 4.93
CA PHE A 78 -5.36 20.24 6.03
C PHE A 78 -5.30 21.73 5.70
#